data_AF-A0A9P6DW24-F1
#
_entry.id   AF-A0A9P6DW24-F1
#
_cell.length_a   1.000
_cell.length_b   1.000
_cell.length_c   1.000
_cell.angle_alpha   90.00
_cell.angle_beta   90.00
_cell.angle_gamma   90.00
#
_symmetry.space_group_name_H-M   'P 1'
#
loop_
_entity.id
_entity.type
_entity.pdbx_description
1 polymer ?
#
loop_
_entity_poly.entity_id
_entity_poly.type
_entity_poly.pdbx_seq_one_letter_code
_entity_poly.pdbx_strand_id
1 'polypeptide(L)'
;KVAPNTIQLVVKTHSIAIYLATPLTALLSDLKANAFSALSQFHDVDDIPHISSEEDFELCRKEAAPTTGPRGGEGEVAVAAAVAPPSM
;
A
#
# COMPACT_ATOMS: atom_id res chain seq x y z
N LYS A 1 -18.30 -4.55 -23.17
CA LYS A 1 -17.33 -3.57 -22.62
C LYS A 1 -16.44 -4.37 -21.68
N VAL A 2 -15.21 -4.67 -22.09
CA VAL A 2 -14.28 -5.47 -21.26
C VAL A 2 -13.90 -4.59 -20.07
N ALA A 3 -14.27 -4.99 -18.86
CA ALA A 3 -13.85 -4.27 -17.66
C ALA A 3 -12.33 -4.39 -17.54
N PRO A 4 -11.60 -3.31 -17.22
CA PRO A 4 -10.17 -3.41 -16.98
C PRO A 4 -9.94 -4.35 -15.80
N ASN A 5 -9.27 -5.48 -16.06
CA ASN A 5 -8.96 -6.48 -15.04
C ASN A 5 -7.84 -6.04 -14.09
N THR A 6 -7.33 -4.83 -14.25
CA THR A 6 -6.28 -4.22 -13.42
C THR A 6 -6.83 -3.06 -12.64
N ILE A 7 -6.56 -3.08 -11.34
CA ILE A 7 -6.77 -1.99 -10.40
C ILE A 7 -5.45 -1.30 -10.10
N GLN A 8 -5.53 -0.03 -9.72
CA GLN A 8 -4.39 0.72 -9.23
C GLN A 8 -4.57 0.94 -7.73
N LEU A 9 -3.66 0.38 -6.95
CA LEU A 9 -3.61 0.56 -5.50
C LEU A 9 -2.59 1.63 -5.17
N VAL A 10 -2.98 2.56 -4.30
CA VAL A 10 -2.07 3.58 -3.80
C VAL A 10 -1.65 3.18 -2.40
N VAL A 11 -0.38 2.84 -2.22
CA VAL A 11 0.24 2.60 -0.92
C VAL A 11 0.85 3.90 -0.43
N LYS A 12 0.25 4.50 0.59
CA LYS A 12 0.77 5.73 1.19
C LYS A 12 1.60 5.41 2.44
N THR A 13 2.79 5.99 2.49
CA THR A 13 3.63 6.07 3.70
C THR A 13 3.61 7.50 4.22
N HIS A 14 4.42 7.79 5.25
CA HIS A 14 4.55 9.13 5.81
C HIS A 14 5.03 10.15 4.76
N SER A 15 6.00 9.77 3.92
CA SER A 15 6.69 10.69 3.02
C SER A 15 6.63 10.33 1.54
N ILE A 16 6.25 9.10 1.19
CA ILE A 16 6.09 8.65 -0.21
C ILE A 16 4.77 7.94 -0.48
N ALA A 17 4.32 8.03 -1.73
CA ALA A 17 3.18 7.28 -2.24
C ALA A 17 3.63 6.38 -3.38
N ILE A 18 3.33 5.09 -3.28
CA ILE A 18 3.66 4.06 -4.27
C ILE A 18 2.37 3.66 -4.98
N TYR A 19 2.41 3.61 -6.31
CA TYR A 19 1.28 3.21 -7.14
C TYR A 19 1.52 1.80 -7.67
N LEU A 20 0.76 0.83 -7.19
CA LEU A 20 0.84 -0.57 -7.61
C LEU A 20 -0.28 -0.84 -8.62
N ALA A 21 0.09 -1.19 -9.85
CA ALA A 21 -0.85 -1.67 -10.86
C ALA A 21 -0.93 -3.20 -10.77
N THR A 22 -2.10 -3.74 -10.44
CA THR A 22 -2.25 -5.15 -10.08
C THR A 22 -3.59 -5.68 -10.58
N PRO A 23 -3.71 -6.97 -10.93
CA PRO A 23 -4.98 -7.53 -11.35
C PRO A 23 -5.98 -7.53 -10.19
N LEU A 24 -7.28 -7.39 -10.47
CA LEU A 24 -8.34 -7.43 -9.46
C LEU A 24 -8.37 -8.77 -8.70
N THR A 25 -7.83 -9.82 -9.31
CA THR A 25 -7.70 -11.17 -8.74
C THR A 25 -6.39 -11.39 -7.98
N ALA A 26 -5.55 -10.37 -7.83
CA ALA A 26 -4.28 -10.47 -7.11
C ALA A 26 -4.52 -10.84 -5.64
N LEU A 27 -3.68 -11.72 -5.10
CA LEU A 27 -3.75 -12.06 -3.69
C LEU A 27 -3.07 -10.97 -2.85
N LEU A 28 -3.49 -10.84 -1.59
CA LEU A 28 -2.88 -9.90 -0.65
C LEU A 28 -1.37 -10.14 -0.51
N SER A 29 -0.92 -11.40 -0.57
CA SER A 29 0.50 -11.77 -0.55
C SER A 29 1.27 -11.15 -1.73
N ASP A 30 0.71 -11.19 -2.94
CA ASP A 30 1.35 -10.59 -4.13
C ASP A 30 1.41 -9.06 -4.00
N LEU A 31 0.35 -8.46 -3.46
CA LEU A 31 0.33 -7.02 -3.18
C LEU A 31 1.39 -6.62 -2.16
N LYS A 32 1.56 -7.44 -1.12
CA LYS A 32 2.53 -7.23 -0.05
C LYS A 32 3.96 -7.37 -0.56
N ALA A 33 4.25 -8.40 -1.36
CA ALA A 33 5.55 -8.58 -1.99
C ALA A 33 5.90 -7.41 -2.93
N ASN A 34 4.92 -6.96 -3.74
CA ASN A 34 5.10 -5.80 -4.61
C ASN A 34 5.32 -4.50 -3.83
N ALA A 35 4.57 -4.29 -2.74
CA ALA A 35 4.75 -3.14 -1.87
C ALA A 35 6.12 -3.16 -1.18
N PHE A 36 6.55 -4.32 -0.66
CA PHE A 36 7.87 -4.51 -0.06
C PHE A 36 8.99 -4.23 -1.05
N SER A 37 8.91 -4.81 -2.26
CA SER A 37 9.90 -4.59 -3.31
C SER A 37 9.99 -3.12 -3.75
N ALA A 38 8.88 -2.38 -3.70
CA ALA A 38 8.89 -0.94 -3.97
C ALA A 38 9.47 -0.13 -2.81
N LEU A 39 9.10 -0.46 -1.57
CA LEU A 39 9.55 0.23 -0.37
C LEU A 39 11.04 -0.01 -0.07
N SER A 40 11.57 -1.20 -0.35
CA SER A 40 12.99 -1.55 -0.15
C SER A 40 13.94 -0.76 -1.05
N GLN A 41 13.44 -0.16 -2.13
CA GLN A 41 14.23 0.74 -2.99
C GLN A 41 14.56 2.07 -2.32
N PHE A 42 13.87 2.42 -1.22
CA PHE A 42 14.03 3.69 -0.52
C PHE A 42 14.75 3.54 0.84
N HIS A 43 15.57 2.50 1.00
CA HIS A 43 16.31 2.23 2.24
C HIS A 43 17.26 3.36 2.67
N ASP A 44 17.73 4.17 1.72
CA ASP A 44 18.63 5.32 1.97
C ASP A 44 17.90 6.63 2.31
N VAL A 45 16.56 6.62 2.39
CA VAL A 45 15.77 7.83 2.67
C VAL A 45 15.44 7.88 4.17
N ASP A 46 16.05 8.82 4.90
CA ASP A 46 15.90 8.99 6.35
C ASP A 46 14.44 9.06 6.87
N ASP A 47 13.50 9.52 6.04
CA ASP A 47 12.09 9.68 6.43
C ASP A 47 11.21 8.44 6.18
N ILE A 48 11.82 7.35 5.67
CA ILE A 48 11.11 6.10 5.37
C ILE A 48 11.58 5.03 6.34
N PRO A 49 10.65 4.35 7.05
CA PRO A 49 11.03 3.28 7.97
C PRO A 49 11.72 2.16 7.21
N HIS A 50 12.90 1.76 7.71
CA HIS A 50 13.65 0.65 7.16
C HIS A 50 12.91 -0.67 7.42
N ILE A 51 12.34 -1.24 6.35
CA ILE A 51 11.68 -2.54 6.38
C ILE A 51 12.64 -3.59 5.81
N SER A 52 12.93 -4.63 6.61
CA SER A 52 13.87 -5.68 6.23
C SER A 52 13.15 -6.92 5.69
N SER A 53 11.89 -7.10 6.10
CA SER A 53 11.03 -8.22 5.78
C SER A 53 9.61 -7.75 5.52
N GLU A 54 8.83 -8.58 4.81
CA GLU A 54 7.39 -8.36 4.64
C GLU A 54 6.65 -8.34 5.99
N GLU A 55 7.20 -8.96 7.03
CA GLU A 55 6.63 -9.03 8.38
C GLU A 55 6.69 -7.68 9.12
N ASP A 56 7.58 -6.78 8.73
CA ASP A 56 7.81 -5.50 9.40
C ASP A 56 6.71 -4.46 9.13
N PHE A 57 5.82 -4.73 8.18
CA PHE A 57 4.72 -3.84 7.84
C PHE A 57 3.43 -4.59 7.50
N GLU A 58 2.32 -3.89 7.67
CA GLU A 58 1.00 -4.38 7.28
C GLU A 58 0.34 -3.43 6.27
N LEU A 59 -0.34 -4.02 5.28
CA LEU A 59 -1.17 -3.26 4.35
C LEU A 59 -2.59 -3.18 4.92
N CYS A 60 -2.98 -2.00 5.37
CA CYS A 60 -4.33 -1.74 5.83
C CYS A 60 -5.16 -1.11 4.70
N ARG A 61 -6.36 -1.63 4.41
CA ARG A 61 -7.32 -0.89 3.57
C ARG A 61 -7.82 0.30 4.39
N LYS A 62 -7.61 1.51 3.89
CA LYS A 62 -8.31 2.67 4.42
C LYS A 62 -9.70 2.67 3.83
N GLU A 63 -10.70 2.28 4.62
CA GLU A 63 -12.08 2.58 4.27
C GLU A 63 -12.18 4.10 4.14
N ALA A 64 -12.49 4.57 2.92
CA ALA A 64 -12.84 5.96 2.72
C ALA A 64 -14.00 6.24 3.67
N ALA A 65 -13.80 7.12 4.66
CA ALA A 65 -14.87 7.54 5.55
C ALA A 65 -16.10 7.88 4.70
N PRO A 66 -17.33 7.48 5.11
CA PRO A 66 -18.53 7.72 4.33
C PRO A 66 -18.71 9.24 4.19
N THR A 67 -18.16 9.79 3.12
CA THR A 67 -18.38 11.17 2.75
C THR A 67 -19.72 11.11 2.06
N THR A 68 -20.74 11.63 2.72
CA THR A 68 -22.06 11.88 2.17
C THR A 68 -21.93 12.78 0.94
N GLY A 69 -21.73 12.16 -0.22
CA GLY A 69 -21.55 12.84 -1.50
C GLY A 69 -21.50 11.83 -2.65
N PRO A 70 -22.44 11.86 -3.61
CA PRO A 70 -22.47 10.91 -4.71
C PRO A 70 -21.52 11.36 -5.81
N ARG A 71 -20.32 10.79 -5.88
CA ARG A 71 -19.39 10.79 -7.04
C ARG A 71 -18.16 10.01 -6.54
N GLY A 72 -17.84 8.82 -7.02
CA GLY A 72 -17.60 8.46 -8.41
C GLY A 72 -16.19 7.90 -8.47
N GLY A 73 -16.04 6.61 -8.15
CA GLY A 73 -14.85 5.78 -8.37
C GLY A 73 -13.48 6.41 -8.12
N GLU A 74 -13.08 6.54 -6.85
CA GLU A 74 -11.68 6.80 -6.49
C GLU A 74 -11.11 5.61 -5.75
N GLY A 75 -9.92 5.19 -6.20
CA GLY A 75 -9.31 3.90 -5.92
C GLY A 75 -9.08 3.59 -4.44
N GLU A 76 -9.05 2.30 -4.17
CA GLU A 76 -8.70 1.72 -2.89
C GLU A 76 -7.31 2.19 -2.43
N VAL A 77 -7.27 2.83 -1.25
CA VAL A 77 -6.03 3.35 -0.67
C VAL A 77 -5.57 2.38 0.41
N ALA A 78 -4.39 1.79 0.23
CA ALA A 78 -3.74 0.98 1.25
C ALA A 78 -2.75 1.85 2.03
N VAL A 79 -2.73 1.70 3.35
CA VAL A 79 -1.77 2.39 4.24
C VAL A 79 -0.81 1.34 4.77
N ALA A 80 0.48 1.56 4.58
CA ALA A 80 1.51 0.71 5.18
C ALA A 80 1.91 1.31 6.53
N ALA A 81 1.67 0.58 7.62
CA ALA A 81 2.15 0.94 8.95
C ALA A 81 3.35 0.05 9.28
N ALA A 82 4.49 0.67 9.60
CA ALA A 82 5.65 -0.06 10.10
C ALA A 82 5.41 -0.44 11.57
N VAL A 83 5.61 -1.71 11.91
CA VAL A 83 5.61 -2.18 13.30
C VAL A 83 7.02 -1.95 13.84
N ALA A 84 7.17 -1.02 14.78
CA ALA A 84 8.45 -0.82 15.45
C ALA A 84 8.73 -2.00 16.40
N PRO A 85 9.91 -2.65 16.33
CA PRO A 85 10.26 -3.66 17.32
C PRO A 85 10.44 -3.02 18.70
N PRO A 86 10.03 -3.67 19.80
CA PRO A 86 10.24 -3.15 21.14
C PRO A 86 11.74 -3.09 21.43
N SER A 87 12.23 -1.90 21.80
CA SER A 87 13.60 -1.72 22.30
C SER A 87 13.74 -2.45 23.65
N MET A 88 14.67 -3.40 23.73
CA MET A 88 15.15 -4.00 24.98
C MET A 88 16.30 -3.19 25.58
#